data_AF-A0AA35TAH0-F1
#
_entry.id   AF-A0AA35TAH0-F1
#
_cell.length_a   1.000
_cell.length_b   1.000
_cell.length_c   1.000
_cell.angle_alpha   90.00
_cell.angle_beta   90.00
_cell.angle_gamma   90.00
#
_symmetry.space_group_name_H-M   'P 1'
#
loop_
_entity.id
_entity.type
_entity.pdbx_description
1 polymer ?
#
loop_
_entity_poly.entity_id
_entity_poly.type
_entity_poly.pdbx_seq_one_letter_code
_entity_poly.pdbx_strand_id
1 'polypeptide(L)' 'RAGAAGGEVLTRPLIFAGDRLVLNISTSALGWLRVEVRDREGRTLDGFAEDDCLEVFGDDIEQEVRWQGAPDLGR' A
#
# COMPACT_ATOMS: atom_id res chain seq x y z
N ARG A 1 -2.46 -11.06 -8.99
CA ARG A 1 -1.06 -11.45 -9.26
C ARG A 1 -0.56 -10.64 -10.45
N ALA A 2 0.62 -10.08 -10.38
CA ALA A 2 1.26 -9.38 -11.49
C ALA A 2 2.35 -10.27 -12.13
N GLY A 3 2.63 -10.06 -13.41
CA GLY A 3 3.76 -10.67 -14.09
C GLY A 3 5.01 -9.78 -14.03
N ALA A 4 6.05 -10.12 -14.80
CA ALA A 4 7.29 -9.34 -14.85
C ALA A 4 7.10 -7.89 -15.33
N ALA A 5 6.04 -7.61 -16.10
CA ALA A 5 5.69 -6.26 -16.53
C ALA A 5 5.03 -5.41 -15.43
N GLY A 6 4.83 -5.96 -14.23
CA GLY A 6 4.07 -5.31 -13.17
C GLY A 6 2.55 -5.39 -13.37
N GLY A 7 1.83 -4.62 -12.58
CA GLY A 7 0.38 -4.50 -12.63
C GLY A 7 -0.13 -3.62 -11.50
N GLU A 8 -1.29 -3.02 -11.71
CA GLU A 8 -1.96 -2.18 -10.73
C GLU A 8 -3.30 -2.78 -10.31
N VAL A 9 -3.75 -2.41 -9.11
CA VAL A 9 -5.09 -2.71 -8.63
C VAL A 9 -5.62 -1.51 -7.87
N LEU A 10 -6.80 -1.02 -8.27
CA LEU A 10 -7.54 -0.04 -7.52
C LEU A 10 -8.58 -0.75 -6.66
N THR A 11 -8.55 -0.49 -5.36
CA THR A 11 -9.52 -1.05 -4.43
C THR A 11 -10.84 -0.28 -4.49
N ARG A 12 -11.91 -0.90 -4.01
CA ARG A 12 -13.08 -0.13 -3.59
C ARG A 12 -12.72 0.67 -2.33
N PRO A 13 -13.37 1.81 -2.07
CA PRO A 13 -13.14 2.58 -0.86
C PRO A 13 -13.21 1.71 0.40
N LEU A 14 -12.20 1.82 1.25
CA LEU A 14 -12.15 1.14 2.55
C LEU A 14 -12.70 2.09 3.62
N ILE A 15 -13.67 1.61 4.39
CA ILE A 15 -14.14 2.29 5.60
C ILE A 15 -13.55 1.53 6.77
N PHE A 16 -12.70 2.20 7.55
CA PHE A 16 -11.94 1.57 8.62
C PHE A 16 -11.86 2.48 9.84
N ALA A 17 -11.46 1.87 10.96
CA ALA A 17 -10.97 2.56 12.14
C ALA A 17 -9.61 1.95 12.48
N GLY A 18 -8.62 2.79 12.79
CA GLY A 18 -7.23 2.38 13.01
C GLY A 18 -6.25 3.30 12.30
N ASP A 19 -4.96 3.02 12.47
CA ASP A 19 -3.83 3.87 12.04
C ASP A 19 -2.90 3.21 11.03
N ARG A 20 -3.15 1.95 10.67
CA ARG A 20 -2.24 1.11 9.88
C ARG A 20 -2.95 0.34 8.78
N LEU A 21 -2.26 0.17 7.67
CA LEU A 21 -2.63 -0.75 6.60
C LEU A 21 -1.73 -1.99 6.68
N VAL A 22 -2.36 -3.16 6.72
CA VAL A 22 -1.67 -4.46 6.63
C VAL A 22 -2.18 -5.23 5.41
N LEU A 23 -1.28 -5.96 4.76
CA LEU A 23 -1.55 -6.74 3.57
C LEU A 23 -1.28 -8.22 3.83
N ASN A 24 -2.16 -9.07 3.29
CA ASN A 24 -1.81 -10.45 2.98
C ASN A 24 -1.18 -10.46 1.58
N ILE A 25 0.11 -10.75 1.52
CA ILE A 25 0.94 -10.61 0.32
C ILE A 25 1.85 -11.81 0.14
N SER A 26 2.08 -12.17 -1.12
CA SER A 26 3.09 -13.13 -1.53
C SER A 26 3.76 -12.63 -2.81
N THR A 27 5.04 -12.26 -2.73
CA THR A 27 5.87 -11.83 -3.86
C THR A 27 6.98 -12.82 -4.15
N SER A 28 7.47 -12.83 -5.40
CA SER A 28 8.72 -13.54 -5.71
C SER A 28 9.93 -12.84 -5.08
N ALA A 29 11.10 -13.49 -5.08
CA ALA A 29 12.33 -12.92 -4.52
C ALA A 29 12.74 -11.55 -5.11
N LEU A 30 12.36 -11.25 -6.36
CA LEU A 30 12.60 -9.95 -7.01
C LEU A 30 11.33 -9.09 -7.13
N GLY A 31 10.22 -9.55 -6.54
CA GLY A 31 8.93 -8.90 -6.63
C GLY A 31 8.68 -8.04 -5.41
N TRP A 32 8.09 -6.89 -5.64
CA TRP A 32 7.68 -5.93 -4.62
C TRP A 32 6.38 -5.26 -5.07
N LEU A 33 5.74 -4.56 -4.15
CA LEU A 33 4.68 -3.61 -4.45
C LEU A 33 4.87 -2.32 -3.65
N ARG A 34 4.17 -1.27 -4.08
CA ARG A 34 3.97 -0.03 -3.34
C ARG A 34 2.48 0.26 -3.26
N VAL A 35 2.11 1.13 -2.34
CA VAL A 35 0.71 1.49 -2.10
C VAL A 35 0.57 3.00 -2.06
N GLU A 36 -0.46 3.49 -2.73
CA GLU A 36 -0.93 4.85 -2.61
C GLU A 36 -2.30 4.86 -1.92
N VAL A 37 -2.56 5.86 -1.07
CA VAL A 37 -3.87 6.10 -0.48
C VAL A 37 -4.52 7.32 -1.14
N ARG A 38 -5.79 7.16 -1.54
CA ARG A 38 -6.58 8.20 -2.20
C ARG A 38 -7.84 8.54 -1.40
N ASP A 39 -8.31 9.77 -1.53
CA ASP A 39 -9.62 10.21 -1.06
C ASP A 39 -10.78 9.63 -1.91
N ARG A 40 -12.02 10.01 -1.58
CA ARG A 40 -13.22 9.51 -2.29
C ARG A 40 -13.33 10.04 -3.71
N GLU A 41 -12.67 11.16 -3.99
CA GLU A 41 -12.58 11.80 -5.29
C GLU A 41 -11.42 11.24 -6.13
N GLY A 42 -10.63 10.31 -5.57
CA GLY A 42 -9.52 9.66 -6.24
C GLY A 42 -8.22 10.46 -6.20
N ARG A 43 -8.12 11.47 -5.33
CA ARG A 43 -6.89 12.27 -5.16
C ARG A 43 -5.99 11.61 -4.13
N THR A 44 -4.70 11.54 -4.44
CA THR A 44 -3.67 11.07 -3.51
C THR A 44 -3.68 11.89 -2.23
N LEU A 45 -3.60 11.23 -1.08
CA LEU A 45 -3.43 11.89 0.22
C LEU A 45 -1.95 12.21 0.44
N ASP A 46 -1.67 13.43 0.93
CA ASP A 46 -0.32 13.89 1.21
C ASP A 46 0.40 12.97 2.20
N GLY A 47 1.63 12.56 1.86
CA GLY A 47 2.43 11.59 2.63
C GLY A 47 2.07 10.12 2.39
N PHE A 48 1.02 9.85 1.62
CA PHE A 48 0.59 8.50 1.25
C PHE A 48 0.67 8.24 -0.26
N ALA A 49 1.52 8.98 -0.98
CA ALA A 49 1.77 8.75 -2.39
C ALA A 49 2.55 7.45 -2.61
N GLU A 50 2.47 6.89 -3.83
CA GLU A 50 3.25 5.70 -4.20
C GLU A 50 4.76 5.89 -3.98
N ASP A 51 5.29 7.07 -4.34
CA ASP A 51 6.71 7.39 -4.20
C ASP A 51 7.14 7.55 -2.73
N ASP A 52 6.19 7.84 -1.83
CA ASP A 52 6.43 7.86 -0.39
C ASP A 52 6.38 6.46 0.22
N CYS A 53 5.79 5.47 -0.46
CA CYS A 53 5.67 4.10 0.06
C CYS A 53 7.02 3.38 0.06
N LEU A 54 7.38 2.81 1.20
CA LEU A 54 8.49 1.86 1.27
C LEU A 54 8.11 0.57 0.55
N GLU A 55 9.07 -0.05 -0.14
CA GLU A 55 8.82 -1.28 -0.89
C GLU A 55 8.35 -2.40 0.03
N VAL A 56 7.25 -3.04 -0.36
CA VAL A 56 6.66 -4.17 0.35
C VAL A 56 6.96 -5.45 -0.44
N PHE A 57 7.62 -6.42 0.19
CA PHE A 57 8.02 -7.68 -0.43
C PHE A 57 8.02 -8.81 0.60
N GLY A 58 7.93 -10.06 0.14
CA GLY A 58 7.92 -11.24 0.99
C GLY A 58 6.64 -12.07 0.86
N ASP A 59 6.45 -12.99 1.81
CA ASP A 59 5.32 -13.91 1.89
C ASP A 59 4.79 -13.89 3.33
N ASP A 60 3.84 -13.01 3.61
CA ASP A 60 3.28 -12.78 4.95
C ASP A 60 1.78 -12.44 4.85
N ILE A 61 1.04 -12.90 5.86
CA ILE A 61 -0.39 -12.64 5.99
C ILE A 61 -0.69 -11.29 6.65
N GLU A 62 0.27 -10.71 7.38
CA GLU A 62 0.13 -9.44 8.12
C GLU A 62 1.31 -8.49 7.85
N GLN A 63 1.59 -8.23 6.58
CA GLN A 63 2.65 -7.30 6.19
C GLN A 63 2.19 -5.84 6.33
N GLU A 64 2.81 -5.11 7.25
CA GLU A 64 2.55 -3.67 7.42
C GLU A 64 3.09 -2.87 6.23
N VAL A 65 2.26 -1.95 5.71
CA VAL A 65 2.64 -0.96 4.71
C VAL A 65 3.10 0.30 5.44
N ARG A 66 4.23 0.86 5.01
CA ARG A 66 4.82 2.04 5.61
C ARG A 66 5.16 3.07 4.55
N TRP A 67 5.00 4.33 4.90
CA TRP A 67 5.38 5.48 4.09
C TRP A 67 6.49 6.26 4.76
N GLN A 68 7.26 6.98 3.96
CA GLN A 68 8.30 7.90 4.41
C GLN A 68 7.71 8.95 5.35
N GLY A 69 8.45 9.32 6.39
CA GLY A 69 7.97 10.26 7.41
C GLY A 69 6.94 9.68 8.39
N ALA A 70 6.52 8.42 8.22
CA ALA A 70 5.59 7.70 9.10
C ALA A 70 4.29 8.49 9.39
N PRO A 71 3.52 8.87 8.36
CA PRO A 71 2.21 9.49 8.56
C PRO A 71 1.22 8.51 9.20
N ASP A 72 0.19 9.05 9.84
CA ASP A 72 -0.82 8.29 10.60
C ASP A 72 -2.15 8.23 9.83
N LEU A 73 -2.64 7.03 9.50
CA LEU A 73 -3.92 6.82 8.78
C LEU A 73 -5.16 7.07 9.64
N GLY A 74 -5.00 7.22 10.96
CA GLY A 74 -6.09 7.47 11.89
C GLY A 74 -6.52 8.93 11.98
N ARG A 75 -5.86 9.83 11.24
CA ARG A 75 -6.14 11.28 11.25
C ARG A 75 -7.19 11.73 10.25
#